data_AF-A0A4R3A3M9-F1
#
_entry.id   AF-A0A4R3A3M9-F1
#
_cell.length_a   1.000
_cell.length_b   1.000
_cell.length_c   1.000
_cell.angle_alpha   90.00
_cell.angle_beta   90.00
_cell.angle_gamma   90.00
#
_symmetry.space_group_name_H-M   'P 1'
#
loop_
_entity.id
_entity.type
_entity.pdbx_description
1 polymer ?
#
loop_
_entity_poly.entity_id
_entity_poly.type
_entity_poly.pdbx_seq_one_letter_code
_entity_poly.pdbx_strand_id
1 'polypeptide(L)' 'MTDKHPTLKEFQPGRGYTKEDWDSVDSPELTDEELARMRPAREVLPPEFFRSLDEMRKGQARKSRAK' A
#
# COMPACT_ATOMS: atom_id res chain seq x y z
N MET A 1 -13.47 -7.18 -12.55
CA MET A 1 -12.43 -7.24 -11.51
C MET A 1 -13.10 -6.86 -10.21
N THR A 2 -13.22 -7.79 -9.26
CA THR A 2 -13.81 -7.50 -7.94
C THR A 2 -12.68 -7.10 -7.00
N ASP A 3 -12.43 -5.78 -6.91
CA ASP A 3 -11.46 -5.24 -5.97
C ASP A 3 -11.92 -5.53 -4.54
N LYS A 4 -11.26 -6.52 -3.90
CA LYS A 4 -11.49 -6.84 -2.49
C LYS A 4 -11.08 -5.71 -1.54
N HIS A 5 -10.44 -4.66 -2.05
CA HIS A 5 -9.93 -3.51 -1.31
C HIS A 5 -10.35 -2.20 -1.98
N PRO A 6 -11.51 -1.62 -1.61
CA PRO A 6 -11.96 -0.37 -2.19
C PRO A 6 -11.02 0.79 -1.81
N THR A 7 -10.79 1.69 -2.75
CA THR A 7 -10.17 3.00 -2.46
C THR A 7 -11.11 3.80 -1.58
N LEU A 8 -10.58 4.32 -0.47
CA LEU A 8 -11.35 5.15 0.46
C LEU A 8 -11.41 6.57 -0.09
N LYS A 9 -12.63 7.04 -0.37
CA LYS A 9 -12.89 8.40 -0.82
C LYS A 9 -13.16 9.38 0.33
N GLU A 10 -13.39 8.87 1.52
CA GLU A 10 -13.79 9.64 2.70
C GLU A 10 -12.96 9.23 3.92
N PHE A 11 -12.77 10.17 4.85
CA PHE A 11 -12.07 9.93 6.11
C PHE A 11 -12.77 8.84 6.95
N GLN A 12 -11.97 7.95 7.55
CA GLN A 12 -12.43 6.90 8.47
C GLN A 12 -11.61 6.97 9.78
N PRO A 13 -12.25 7.09 10.95
CA PRO A 13 -11.54 7.16 12.23
C PRO A 13 -10.87 5.82 12.61
N GLY A 14 -9.97 5.86 13.59
CA GLY A 14 -9.33 4.66 14.14
C GLY A 14 -8.09 4.15 13.37
N ARG A 15 -7.49 4.98 12.51
CA ARG A 15 -6.35 4.63 11.66
C ARG A 15 -5.02 5.28 12.08
N GLY A 16 -4.99 5.93 13.25
CA GLY A 16 -3.78 6.55 13.81
C GLY A 16 -3.46 7.94 13.26
N TYR A 17 -4.35 8.53 12.46
CA TYR A 17 -4.28 9.90 11.97
C TYR A 17 -5.62 10.60 12.21
N THR A 18 -5.59 11.92 12.42
CA THR A 18 -6.81 12.70 12.65
C THR A 18 -7.49 13.08 11.33
N LYS A 19 -8.72 13.59 11.43
CA LYS A 19 -9.40 14.15 10.25
C LYS A 19 -8.70 15.39 9.72
N GLU A 20 -8.11 16.18 10.62
CA GLU A 20 -7.36 17.38 10.24
C GLU A 20 -6.11 17.02 9.43
N ASP A 21 -5.37 15.99 9.84
CA ASP A 21 -4.25 15.43 9.07
C ASP A 21 -4.69 14.92 7.71
N TRP A 22 -5.89 14.33 7.62
CA TRP A 22 -6.45 13.82 6.37
C TRP A 22 -6.84 14.95 5.40
N ASP A 23 -7.59 15.93 5.90
CA ASP A 23 -8.08 17.06 5.09
C ASP A 23 -6.94 18.02 4.70
N SER A 24 -5.80 18.01 5.41
CA SER A 24 -4.62 18.81 5.07
C SER A 24 -3.84 18.30 3.86
N VAL A 25 -4.07 17.07 3.40
CA VAL A 25 -3.30 16.46 2.30
C VAL A 25 -4.05 16.59 0.98
N ASP A 26 -3.59 17.50 0.13
CA ASP A 26 -3.99 17.53 -1.26
C ASP A 26 -3.35 16.38 -2.03
N SER A 27 -4.17 15.46 -2.55
CA SER A 27 -3.73 14.31 -3.37
C SER A 27 -4.16 14.51 -4.82
N PRO A 28 -3.43 15.28 -5.63
CA PRO A 28 -3.73 15.42 -7.05
C PRO A 28 -3.56 14.06 -7.77
N GLU A 29 -4.36 13.85 -8.81
CA GLU A 29 -4.20 12.69 -9.69
C GLU A 29 -2.85 12.76 -10.40
N LEU A 30 -2.11 11.64 -10.41
CA LEU A 30 -0.85 11.54 -11.14
C LEU A 30 -1.12 11.49 -12.64
N THR A 31 -0.36 12.27 -13.41
CA THR A 31 -0.42 12.19 -14.87
C THR A 31 0.30 10.94 -15.39
N ASP A 32 -0.06 10.46 -16.58
CA ASP A 32 0.58 9.30 -17.21
C ASP A 32 2.09 9.50 -17.40
N GLU A 33 2.51 10.73 -17.71
CA GLU A 33 3.91 11.09 -17.87
C GLU A 33 4.69 11.01 -16.56
N GLU A 34 4.07 11.42 -15.45
CA GLU A 34 4.68 11.32 -14.11
C GLU A 34 4.75 9.87 -13.67
N LEU A 35 3.69 9.10 -13.89
CA LEU A 35 3.66 7.66 -13.57
C LEU A 35 4.74 6.90 -14.35
N ALA A 36 4.93 7.22 -15.64
CA ALA A 36 5.94 6.59 -16.49
C ALA A 36 7.39 6.88 -16.03
N ARG A 37 7.62 8.00 -15.34
CA ARG A 37 8.94 8.36 -14.80
C ARG A 37 9.24 7.69 -13.46
N MET A 38 8.25 7.07 -12.82
CA MET A 38 8.45 6.42 -11.53
C MET A 38 9.35 5.20 -11.67
N ARG A 39 10.24 5.03 -10.69
CA ARG A 39 11.16 3.91 -10.67
C ARG A 39 10.52 2.69 -9.99
N PRO A 40 10.75 1.48 -10.50
CA PRO A 40 10.28 0.27 -9.84
C PRO A 40 10.77 0.18 -8.39
N ALA A 41 9.89 -0.24 -7.48
CA ALA A 41 10.22 -0.31 -6.05
C ALA A 41 11.47 -1.16 -5.75
N ARG A 42 11.73 -2.20 -6.56
CA ARG A 42 12.92 -3.06 -6.44
C ARG A 42 14.25 -2.35 -6.66
N GLU A 43 14.25 -1.23 -7.39
CA GLU A 43 15.46 -0.46 -7.65
C GLU A 43 15.74 0.61 -6.60
N VAL A 44 14.72 1.00 -5.82
CA VAL A 44 14.79 2.12 -4.88
C VAL A 44 14.82 1.63 -3.44
N LEU A 45 14.02 0.62 -3.10
CA LEU A 45 13.91 0.12 -1.74
C LEU A 45 15.03 -0.89 -1.41
N PRO A 46 15.50 -0.95 -0.16
CA PRO A 46 16.50 -1.93 0.27
C PRO A 46 16.05 -3.38 0.03
N PRO A 47 16.96 -4.29 -0.35
CA PRO A 47 16.64 -5.72 -0.55
C PRO A 47 16.00 -6.39 0.68
N GLU A 48 16.37 -5.97 1.89
CA GLU A 48 15.84 -6.53 3.14
C GLU A 48 14.33 -6.28 3.30
N PHE A 49 13.80 -5.21 2.71
CA PHE A 49 12.37 -4.94 2.71
C PHE A 49 11.60 -6.05 1.99
N PHE A 50 12.07 -6.47 0.82
CA PHE A 50 11.44 -7.53 0.04
C PHE A 50 11.57 -8.91 0.70
N ARG A 51 12.72 -9.21 1.32
CA ARG A 51 12.90 -10.44 2.12
C ARG A 51 11.86 -10.51 3.25
N SER A 52 11.64 -9.40 3.94
CA SER A 52 10.64 -9.31 5.01
C SER A 52 9.22 -9.57 4.49
N LEU A 53 8.87 -9.03 3.32
CA LEU A 53 7.58 -9.30 2.65
C LEU A 53 7.41 -10.79 2.30
N ASP A 54 8.45 -11.44 1.79
CA ASP A 54 8.40 -12.86 1.44
C ASP A 54 8.21 -13.75 2.68
N GLU A 55 8.89 -13.45 3.79
CA GLU A 55 8.70 -14.19 5.04
C GLU A 55 7.28 -14.04 5.61
N MET A 56 6.73 -12.82 5.58
CA MET A 56 5.33 -12.58 5.97
C MET A 56 4.35 -13.41 5.12
N ARG A 57 4.55 -13.45 3.79
CA ARG A 57 3.71 -14.24 2.88
C ARG A 57 3.82 -15.74 3.15
N LYS A 58 5.02 -16.26 3.37
CA LYS A 58 5.22 -17.68 3.75
C LYS A 58 4.50 -18.01 5.05
N GLY A 59 4.55 -17.11 6.03
CA GLY A 59 3.81 -17.27 7.29
C GLY A 59 2.29 -17.34 7.08
N GLN A 60 1.75 -16.51 6.21
CA GLN A 60 0.32 -16.54 5.85
C GLN A 60 -0.08 -17.80 5.08
N ALA A 61 0.73 -18.23 4.12
CA ALA A 61 0.47 -19.44 3.33
C ALA A 61 0.45 -20.71 4.20
N ARG A 62 1.29 -20.76 5.26
CA ARG A 62 1.26 -21.84 6.25
C ARG A 62 -0.04 -21.81 7.07
N LYS A 63 -0.49 -20.64 7.50
CA LYS A 63 -1.74 -20.48 8.26
C LYS A 63 -2.98 -20.85 7.45
N SER A 64 -3.02 -20.50 6.16
CA SER A 64 -4.15 -20.85 5.28
C SER A 64 -4.23 -22.34 4.95
N ARG A 65 -3.12 -23.09 5.05
CA ARG A 65 -3.07 -24.53 4.77
C ARG A 65 -3.32 -25.40 6.01
N ALA A 66 -3.27 -24.80 7.19
CA ALA A 66 -3.57 -25.45 8.48
C ALA A 66 -5.02 -25.23 8.94
N LYS A 67 -5.85 -24.58 8.12
CA LYS A 67 -7.28 -24.36 8.33
C LYS A 67 -8.06 -25.15 7.28
#